data_AF-A0A1H9BZ53-F1
#
_entry.id   AF-A0A1H9BZ53-F1
#
_cell.length_a   1.000
_cell.length_b   1.000
_cell.length_c   1.000
_cell.angle_alpha   90.00
_cell.angle_beta   90.00
_cell.angle_gamma   90.00
#
_symmetry.space_group_name_H-M   'P 1'
#
loop_
_entity.id
_entity.type
_entity.pdbx_description
1 polymer ?
#
loop_
_entity_poly.entity_id
_entity_poly.type
_entity_poly.pdbx_seq_one_letter_code
_entity_poly.pdbx_strand_id
1 'polypeptide(L)'
;MKTRKMTKAFLTLVLALVLCLGAAISTFAASGEWKQDSKGWWYKHTDGSYSKSKWEEINKKWYYFDETGYMVSGEYRDGYWVGSDGAWVEAYKGGKWASNKTGKWYTDSSGWYPVASWLKIDGKWYYFDKTGYLVTKQWVDDYYLGDDGAWVPDAKKIDYSGTYVDTFTGKATVTVEKYLENYDEYKIHIKWATSAYVCNDWYMTGKFDKNGTLTYKEGTKNQTDYDKAGGSTSKIVFKDLTGSITIKDGVLTWVDNKENIAKGNEFKKQEKAKITGKDYSGTYVESIAKRATFTIKATANDFYEVNVRWPGSAWEVYEYTFTGTFDKDGVLKYKDCLKTLATYDEDGNASRSNVLKNGTGSIKINEKGELKWTNDNEYLDEDTVFILDK
;
A
#
# COMPACT_ATOMS: atom_id res chain seq x y z
N MET A 1 -4.31 49.57 27.64
CA MET A 1 -4.11 50.78 26.80
C MET A 1 -4.42 50.42 25.37
N LYS A 2 -5.31 51.04 24.60
CA LYS A 2 -6.12 52.26 24.71
C LYS A 2 -7.42 52.00 23.92
N THR A 3 -8.55 52.36 24.51
CA THR A 3 -9.82 52.58 23.83
C THR A 3 -9.76 53.85 22.98
N ARG A 4 -10.41 53.85 21.81
CA ARG A 4 -10.82 55.12 21.16
C ARG A 4 -12.18 54.95 20.49
N LYS A 5 -13.06 55.89 20.83
CA LYS A 5 -14.48 55.98 20.48
C LYS A 5 -14.69 57.10 19.44
N MET A 6 -15.70 56.89 18.59
CA MET A 6 -16.59 57.86 17.91
C MET A 6 -16.08 58.58 16.65
N THR A 7 -16.85 58.52 15.55
CA THR A 7 -17.91 59.51 15.24
C THR A 7 -18.92 58.99 14.21
N LYS A 8 -20.19 59.35 14.40
CA LYS A 8 -21.34 59.10 13.51
C LYS A 8 -21.43 60.20 12.45
N ALA A 9 -21.90 59.86 11.25
CA ALA A 9 -22.49 60.79 10.29
C ALA A 9 -23.86 60.23 9.85
N PHE A 10 -24.88 61.10 9.79
CA PHE A 10 -26.29 60.81 9.52
C PHE A 10 -26.73 61.70 8.34
N LEU A 11 -27.42 61.14 7.34
CA LEU A 11 -28.40 61.73 6.39
C LEU A 11 -28.68 60.64 5.32
N THR A 12 -29.89 60.22 4.91
CA THR A 12 -31.28 60.62 5.14
C THR A 12 -32.20 59.48 4.66
N LEU A 13 -33.39 59.39 5.26
CA LEU A 13 -34.43 58.36 5.10
C LEU A 13 -35.53 58.83 4.13
N VAL A 14 -36.07 57.96 3.26
CA VAL A 14 -37.52 57.92 2.91
C VAL A 14 -37.93 56.47 2.65
N LEU A 15 -38.77 55.92 3.54
CA LEU A 15 -39.50 54.67 3.36
C LEU A 15 -40.99 55.01 3.47
N ALA A 16 -41.76 54.79 2.40
CA ALA A 16 -43.22 54.90 2.41
C ALA A 16 -43.83 53.72 1.63
N LEU A 17 -44.75 53.03 2.30
CA LEU A 17 -45.54 51.87 1.90
C LEU A 17 -46.06 51.88 0.45
N VAL A 18 -45.98 50.73 -0.22
CA VAL A 18 -46.98 50.31 -1.22
C VAL A 18 -47.49 48.92 -0.83
N LEU A 19 -48.82 48.84 -0.71
CA LEU A 19 -49.61 47.63 -0.47
C LEU A 19 -49.36 46.57 -1.55
N CYS A 20 -48.88 45.40 -1.17
CA CYS A 20 -49.07 44.21 -2.00
C CYS A 20 -50.42 43.59 -1.63
N LEU A 21 -51.37 43.66 -2.57
CA LEU A 21 -52.54 42.78 -2.58
C LEU A 21 -52.07 41.33 -2.45
N GLY A 22 -52.76 40.58 -1.59
CA GLY A 22 -52.63 39.14 -1.52
C GLY A 22 -53.02 38.51 -2.85
N ALA A 23 -52.03 37.98 -3.56
CA ALA A 23 -52.19 36.71 -4.22
C ALA A 23 -51.56 35.68 -3.29
N ALA A 24 -52.38 34.75 -2.79
CA ALA A 24 -51.90 33.64 -2.01
C ALA A 24 -50.75 32.95 -2.78
N ILE A 25 -49.56 32.91 -2.18
CA ILE A 25 -48.60 31.87 -2.53
C ILE A 25 -49.24 30.60 -2.02
N SER A 26 -50.02 29.93 -2.87
CA SER A 26 -50.43 28.57 -2.63
C SER A 26 -49.14 27.78 -2.50
N THR A 27 -48.74 27.49 -1.26
CA THR A 27 -47.76 26.45 -0.98
C THR A 27 -48.43 25.15 -1.40
N PHE A 28 -48.36 24.82 -2.69
CA PHE A 28 -48.65 23.47 -3.13
C PHE A 28 -47.56 22.63 -2.47
N ALA A 29 -47.89 21.98 -1.35
CA ALA A 29 -47.22 20.73 -1.01
C ALA A 29 -47.29 19.92 -2.31
N ALA A 30 -46.14 19.63 -2.91
CA ALA A 30 -46.09 18.90 -4.17
C ALA A 30 -46.91 17.62 -3.96
N SER A 31 -48.07 17.53 -4.61
CA SER A 31 -48.88 16.32 -4.53
C SER A 31 -48.32 15.33 -5.54
N GLY A 32 -48.09 14.13 -5.07
CA GLY A 32 -47.39 13.10 -5.80
C GLY A 32 -47.30 11.82 -5.00
N GLU A 33 -46.66 10.82 -5.59
CA GLU A 33 -46.52 9.49 -5.02
C GLU A 33 -45.07 9.00 -5.10
N TRP A 34 -44.65 8.33 -4.05
CA TRP A 34 -43.40 7.59 -4.05
C TRP A 34 -43.51 6.37 -4.95
N LYS A 35 -42.49 6.16 -5.77
CA LYS A 35 -42.33 4.99 -6.62
C LYS A 35 -40.99 4.34 -6.33
N GLN A 36 -40.88 3.05 -6.61
CA GLN A 36 -39.68 2.27 -6.39
C GLN A 36 -39.47 1.26 -7.51
N ASP A 37 -38.21 1.05 -7.87
CA ASP A 37 -37.74 -0.03 -8.73
C ASP A 37 -36.46 -0.65 -8.15
N SER A 38 -35.74 -1.43 -8.96
CA SER A 38 -34.48 -2.05 -8.55
C SER A 38 -33.32 -1.08 -8.34
N LYS A 39 -33.40 0.16 -8.85
CA LYS A 39 -32.37 1.20 -8.70
C LYS A 39 -32.61 2.04 -7.47
N GLY A 40 -33.87 2.32 -7.12
CA GLY A 40 -34.20 3.05 -5.91
C GLY A 40 -35.58 3.66 -5.91
N TRP A 41 -35.77 4.62 -5.00
CA TRP A 41 -37.01 5.37 -4.84
C TRP A 41 -36.96 6.65 -5.69
N TRP A 42 -38.08 7.08 -6.27
CA TRP A 42 -38.24 8.41 -6.84
C TRP A 42 -39.62 8.97 -6.49
N TYR A 43 -39.79 10.28 -6.61
CA TYR A 43 -41.07 10.94 -6.35
C TYR A 43 -41.70 11.43 -7.65
N LYS A 44 -42.89 10.89 -7.98
CA LYS A 44 -43.66 11.25 -9.17
C LYS A 44 -44.74 12.25 -8.79
N HIS A 45 -44.71 13.42 -9.40
CA HIS A 45 -45.71 14.46 -9.23
C HIS A 45 -47.01 14.11 -9.96
N THR A 46 -48.12 14.73 -9.55
CA THR A 46 -49.44 14.53 -10.16
C THR A 46 -49.53 14.97 -11.63
N ASP A 47 -48.70 15.91 -12.06
CA ASP A 47 -48.57 16.33 -13.46
C ASP A 47 -47.75 15.34 -14.32
N GLY A 48 -47.27 14.26 -13.72
CA GLY A 48 -46.47 13.22 -14.38
C GLY A 48 -44.97 13.47 -14.38
N SER A 49 -44.50 14.65 -13.96
CA SER A 49 -43.08 14.95 -13.76
C SER A 49 -42.51 14.27 -12.50
N TYR A 50 -41.21 14.39 -12.25
CA TYR A 50 -40.56 13.80 -11.08
C TYR A 50 -39.41 14.66 -10.56
N SER A 51 -39.09 14.50 -9.28
CA SER A 51 -38.01 15.21 -8.61
C SER A 51 -36.64 14.76 -9.11
N LYS A 52 -35.75 15.70 -9.46
CA LYS A 52 -34.42 15.43 -10.00
C LYS A 52 -33.47 16.61 -9.73
N SER A 53 -32.24 16.30 -9.35
CA SER A 53 -31.17 17.27 -9.03
C SER A 53 -31.60 18.36 -8.03
N LYS A 54 -32.41 18.01 -7.03
CA LYS A 54 -32.95 18.99 -6.07
C LYS A 54 -33.30 18.38 -4.72
N TRP A 55 -33.32 19.25 -3.72
CA TRP A 55 -34.04 19.03 -2.47
C TRP A 55 -35.55 19.22 -2.68
N GLU A 56 -36.34 18.37 -2.05
CA GLU A 56 -37.79 18.50 -2.02
C GLU A 56 -38.38 18.13 -0.66
N GLU A 57 -39.29 18.96 -0.17
CA GLU A 57 -40.03 18.72 1.06
C GLU A 57 -41.29 17.90 0.75
N ILE A 58 -41.34 16.67 1.26
CA ILE A 58 -42.45 15.74 1.10
C ILE A 58 -42.92 15.33 2.50
N ASN A 59 -44.20 15.59 2.82
CA ASN A 59 -44.78 15.27 4.13
C ASN A 59 -43.95 15.82 5.32
N LYS A 60 -43.49 17.08 5.22
CA LYS A 60 -42.68 17.78 6.25
C LYS A 60 -41.29 17.20 6.50
N LYS A 61 -40.79 16.38 5.58
CA LYS A 61 -39.42 15.88 5.58
C LYS A 61 -38.73 16.29 4.28
N TRP A 62 -37.45 16.62 4.37
CA TRP A 62 -36.64 16.99 3.21
C TRP A 62 -35.92 15.76 2.66
N TYR A 63 -35.99 15.58 1.35
CA TYR A 63 -35.33 14.52 0.59
C TYR A 63 -34.51 15.14 -0.53
N TYR A 64 -33.41 14.50 -0.93
CA TYR A 64 -32.66 14.91 -2.11
C TYR A 64 -32.79 13.86 -3.21
N PHE A 65 -32.96 14.33 -4.45
CA PHE A 65 -33.01 13.48 -5.64
C PHE A 65 -31.81 13.77 -6.53
N ASP A 66 -31.12 12.72 -6.95
CA ASP A 66 -29.94 12.81 -7.80
C ASP A 66 -30.26 13.24 -9.24
N GLU A 67 -29.23 13.30 -10.08
CA GLU A 67 -29.35 13.69 -11.50
C GLU A 67 -30.15 12.71 -12.35
N THR A 68 -30.45 11.52 -11.85
CA THR A 68 -31.33 10.54 -12.52
C THR A 68 -32.74 10.55 -11.96
N GLY A 69 -32.96 11.27 -10.85
CA GLY A 69 -34.25 11.41 -10.16
C GLY A 69 -34.47 10.41 -9.04
N TYR A 70 -33.45 9.61 -8.69
CA TYR A 70 -33.55 8.69 -7.57
C TYR A 70 -33.20 9.39 -6.26
N MET A 71 -33.92 9.03 -5.21
CA MET A 71 -33.74 9.51 -3.85
C MET A 71 -32.38 9.04 -3.33
N VAL A 72 -31.64 10.00 -2.81
CA VAL A 72 -30.38 9.78 -2.14
C VAL A 72 -30.62 9.38 -0.68
N SER A 73 -29.81 8.47 -0.16
CA SER A 73 -29.81 8.07 1.25
C SER A 73 -28.40 7.73 1.75
N GLY A 74 -28.20 7.85 3.07
CA GLY A 74 -26.95 7.46 3.73
C GLY A 74 -25.72 8.26 3.33
N GLU A 75 -25.87 9.55 3.06
CA GLU A 75 -24.74 10.43 2.69
C GLU A 75 -24.94 11.87 3.18
N TYR A 76 -23.84 12.62 3.23
CA TYR A 76 -23.93 14.08 3.25
C TYR A 76 -24.17 14.59 1.85
N ARG A 77 -25.21 15.41 1.68
CA ARG A 77 -25.55 16.09 0.44
C ARG A 77 -25.68 17.58 0.71
N ASP A 78 -24.92 18.41 0.00
CA ASP A 78 -24.90 19.87 0.19
C ASP A 78 -24.65 20.29 1.65
N GLY A 79 -23.92 19.48 2.43
CA GLY A 79 -23.66 19.71 3.85
C GLY A 79 -24.77 19.24 4.81
N TYR A 80 -25.78 18.52 4.33
CA TYR A 80 -26.88 17.96 5.14
C TYR A 80 -26.87 16.44 5.08
N TRP A 81 -26.97 15.77 6.24
CA TRP A 81 -26.99 14.30 6.27
C TRP A 81 -28.39 13.77 5.96
N VAL A 82 -28.51 12.98 4.90
CA VAL A 82 -29.71 12.19 4.63
C VAL A 82 -29.55 10.78 5.20
N GLY A 83 -30.52 10.37 6.03
CA GLY A 83 -30.52 9.06 6.68
C GLY A 83 -30.72 7.90 5.71
N SER A 84 -30.77 6.68 6.23
CA SER A 84 -31.05 5.48 5.42
C SER A 84 -32.44 5.48 4.80
N ASP A 85 -33.40 6.20 5.40
CA ASP A 85 -34.74 6.45 4.86
C ASP A 85 -34.79 7.61 3.85
N GLY A 86 -33.65 8.22 3.54
CA GLY A 86 -33.49 9.36 2.61
C GLY A 86 -33.93 10.71 3.17
N ALA A 87 -34.48 10.75 4.38
CA ALA A 87 -34.88 12.01 5.01
C ALA A 87 -33.66 12.72 5.59
N TRP A 88 -33.60 14.05 5.44
CA TRP A 88 -32.63 14.87 6.13
C TRP A 88 -32.81 14.77 7.65
N VAL A 89 -31.69 14.58 8.35
CA VAL A 89 -31.64 14.53 9.82
C VAL A 89 -31.19 15.88 10.37
N GLU A 90 -32.11 16.60 11.02
CA GLU A 90 -31.93 18.00 11.45
C GLU A 90 -30.69 18.23 12.34
N ALA A 91 -30.30 17.23 13.14
CA ALA A 91 -29.13 17.30 14.02
C ALA A 91 -27.79 17.38 13.26
N TYR A 92 -27.73 16.88 12.02
CA TYR A 92 -26.51 16.72 11.24
C TYR A 92 -26.54 17.66 10.02
N LYS A 93 -25.95 18.86 10.19
CA LYS A 93 -25.99 19.94 9.21
C LYS A 93 -24.72 20.79 9.20
N GLY A 94 -24.50 21.49 8.09
CA GLY A 94 -23.29 22.30 7.89
C GLY A 94 -22.03 21.44 7.74
N GLY A 95 -22.21 20.24 7.19
CA GLY A 95 -21.11 19.39 6.73
C GLY A 95 -20.22 20.14 5.75
N LYS A 96 -18.92 20.10 5.98
CA LYS A 96 -17.91 20.78 5.17
C LYS A 96 -16.55 20.13 5.29
N TRP A 97 -15.76 20.31 4.24
CA TRP A 97 -14.33 19.99 4.27
C TRP A 97 -13.57 20.99 5.13
N ALA A 98 -12.62 20.48 5.92
CA ALA A 98 -11.68 21.24 6.71
C ALA A 98 -10.25 20.71 6.47
N SER A 99 -9.23 21.51 6.79
CA SER A 99 -7.84 21.13 6.55
C SER A 99 -6.87 21.83 7.49
N ASN A 100 -5.74 21.17 7.77
CA ASN A 100 -4.60 21.72 8.50
C ASN A 100 -3.28 21.24 7.88
N LYS A 101 -2.16 21.39 8.59
CA LYS A 101 -0.84 20.94 8.11
C LYS A 101 -0.70 19.42 8.00
N THR A 102 -1.49 18.66 8.75
CA THR A 102 -1.46 17.20 8.77
C THR A 102 -2.29 16.61 7.64
N GLY A 103 -3.48 17.15 7.40
CA GLY A 103 -4.36 16.62 6.36
C GLY A 103 -5.70 17.35 6.25
N LYS A 104 -6.59 16.77 5.44
CA LYS A 104 -7.99 17.20 5.28
C LYS A 104 -8.91 16.27 6.06
N TRP A 105 -10.06 16.76 6.52
CA TRP A 105 -11.13 15.94 7.09
C TRP A 105 -12.50 16.53 6.75
N TYR A 106 -13.57 15.81 7.06
CA TYR A 106 -14.94 16.31 6.94
C TYR A 106 -15.54 16.53 8.33
N THR A 107 -16.29 17.62 8.52
CA THR A 107 -16.90 17.94 9.81
C THR A 107 -18.22 18.67 9.66
N ASP A 108 -19.08 18.62 10.66
CA ASP A 108 -20.35 19.33 10.68
C ASP A 108 -20.37 20.48 11.71
N SER A 109 -21.52 21.15 11.85
CA SER A 109 -21.67 22.29 12.78
C SER A 109 -21.57 21.90 14.26
N SER A 110 -21.71 20.62 14.59
CA SER A 110 -21.56 20.11 15.96
C SER A 110 -20.10 19.84 16.33
N GLY A 111 -19.21 19.82 15.33
CA GLY A 111 -17.81 19.42 15.49
C GLY A 111 -17.59 17.91 15.33
N TRP A 112 -18.60 17.15 14.91
CA TRP A 112 -18.45 15.74 14.55
C TRP A 112 -17.51 15.59 13.35
N TYR A 113 -16.78 14.47 13.28
CA TYR A 113 -15.98 14.07 12.12
C TYR A 113 -15.90 12.53 12.04
N PRO A 114 -15.78 11.95 10.82
CA PRO A 114 -15.65 10.51 10.64
C PRO A 114 -14.26 10.01 11.07
N VAL A 115 -14.19 8.82 11.63
CA VAL A 115 -12.94 8.13 12.03
C VAL A 115 -13.00 6.67 11.61
N ALA A 116 -11.89 6.13 11.09
CA ALA A 116 -11.74 4.75 10.64
C ALA A 116 -12.94 4.22 9.83
N SER A 117 -13.49 5.05 8.94
CA SER A 117 -14.77 4.76 8.28
C SER A 117 -14.88 5.39 6.90
N TRP A 118 -15.74 4.77 6.10
CA TRP A 118 -16.21 5.30 4.83
C TRP A 118 -17.32 6.33 5.08
N LEU A 119 -17.27 7.45 4.37
CA LEU A 119 -18.35 8.44 4.34
C LEU A 119 -18.63 8.82 2.89
N LYS A 120 -19.91 8.81 2.53
CA LYS A 120 -20.36 9.28 1.23
C LYS A 120 -20.71 10.78 1.33
N ILE A 121 -20.14 11.58 0.45
CA ILE A 121 -20.27 13.04 0.41
C ILE A 121 -20.52 13.43 -1.04
N ASP A 122 -21.66 14.07 -1.28
CA ASP A 122 -22.08 14.55 -2.60
C ASP A 122 -21.99 13.48 -3.70
N GLY A 123 -22.38 12.25 -3.37
CA GLY A 123 -22.40 11.12 -4.30
C GLY A 123 -21.08 10.35 -4.41
N LYS A 124 -19.98 10.83 -3.80
CA LYS A 124 -18.67 10.18 -3.84
C LYS A 124 -18.32 9.55 -2.49
N TRP A 125 -17.65 8.41 -2.53
CA TRP A 125 -17.15 7.73 -1.33
C TRP A 125 -15.76 8.21 -0.97
N TYR A 126 -15.53 8.43 0.33
CA TYR A 126 -14.26 8.83 0.93
C TYR A 126 -13.96 7.95 2.13
N TYR A 127 -12.69 7.74 2.45
CA TYR A 127 -12.28 7.01 3.66
C TYR A 127 -11.46 7.90 4.58
N PHE A 128 -11.72 7.80 5.88
CA PHE A 128 -11.02 8.55 6.93
C PHE A 128 -10.28 7.60 7.85
N ASP A 129 -9.02 7.91 8.14
CA ASP A 129 -8.16 7.08 8.98
C ASP A 129 -8.59 7.10 10.46
N LYS A 130 -7.86 6.36 11.31
CA LYS A 130 -8.13 6.27 12.76
C LYS A 130 -8.03 7.59 13.52
N THR A 131 -7.47 8.63 12.91
CA THR A 131 -7.36 9.99 13.45
C THR A 131 -8.34 10.97 12.79
N GLY A 132 -9.14 10.49 11.84
CA GLY A 132 -10.16 11.25 11.13
C GLY A 132 -9.66 12.03 9.92
N TYR A 133 -8.41 11.83 9.48
CA TYR A 133 -7.92 12.46 8.26
C TYR A 133 -8.29 11.65 7.02
N LEU A 134 -8.60 12.38 5.94
CA LEU A 134 -8.92 11.85 4.64
C LEU A 134 -7.72 11.07 4.08
N VAL A 135 -7.98 9.83 3.70
CA VAL A 135 -7.03 9.00 2.96
C VAL A 135 -7.01 9.39 1.48
N THR A 136 -5.82 9.56 0.92
CA THR A 136 -5.62 9.88 -0.51
C THR A 136 -4.48 9.04 -1.09
N LYS A 137 -4.53 8.81 -2.41
CA LYS A 137 -3.51 8.12 -3.22
C LYS A 137 -3.09 6.72 -2.75
N GLN A 138 -3.96 5.99 -2.06
CA GLN A 138 -3.65 4.65 -1.56
C GLN A 138 -4.86 3.73 -1.59
N TRP A 139 -4.59 2.44 -1.50
CA TRP A 139 -5.60 1.41 -1.29
C TRP A 139 -6.05 1.38 0.17
N VAL A 140 -7.35 1.18 0.37
CA VAL A 140 -7.98 0.78 1.63
C VAL A 140 -8.81 -0.46 1.31
N ASP A 141 -8.42 -1.59 1.87
CA ASP A 141 -8.90 -2.91 1.46
C ASP A 141 -8.73 -3.09 -0.06
N ASP A 142 -9.83 -3.30 -0.79
CA ASP A 142 -9.86 -3.45 -2.25
C ASP A 142 -10.28 -2.16 -2.98
N TYR A 143 -10.30 -1.01 -2.31
CA TYR A 143 -10.77 0.26 -2.85
C TYR A 143 -9.64 1.29 -2.92
N TYR A 144 -9.39 1.84 -4.11
CA TYR A 144 -8.37 2.87 -4.29
C TYR A 144 -8.94 4.28 -4.09
N LEU A 145 -8.31 5.08 -3.23
CA LEU A 145 -8.65 6.48 -3.01
C LEU A 145 -7.73 7.36 -3.87
N GLY A 146 -8.33 8.21 -4.70
CA GLY A 146 -7.62 9.09 -5.62
C GLY A 146 -6.88 10.24 -4.95
N ASP A 147 -6.38 11.15 -5.79
CA ASP A 147 -5.69 12.37 -5.38
C ASP A 147 -6.58 13.31 -4.55
N ASP A 148 -7.87 13.34 -4.84
CA ASP A 148 -8.89 14.09 -4.10
C ASP A 148 -9.49 13.29 -2.93
N GLY A 149 -9.01 12.06 -2.71
CA GLY A 149 -9.51 11.12 -1.70
C GLY A 149 -10.83 10.45 -2.04
N ALA A 150 -11.42 10.72 -3.21
CA ALA A 150 -12.60 10.00 -3.65
C ALA A 150 -12.20 8.59 -4.09
N TRP A 151 -13.03 7.60 -3.76
CA TRP A 151 -12.91 6.25 -4.31
C TRP A 151 -12.96 6.30 -5.83
N VAL A 152 -12.03 5.59 -6.47
CA VAL A 152 -11.95 5.42 -7.92
C VAL A 152 -12.60 4.09 -8.30
N PRO A 153 -13.78 4.10 -8.94
CA PRO A 153 -14.40 2.88 -9.45
C PRO A 153 -13.48 2.15 -10.43
N ASP A 154 -13.58 0.82 -10.47
CA ASP A 154 -12.87 -0.07 -11.40
C ASP A 154 -11.34 -0.11 -11.27
N ALA A 155 -10.77 0.54 -10.26
CA ALA A 155 -9.36 0.37 -9.94
C ALA A 155 -9.07 -1.11 -9.63
N LYS A 156 -8.05 -1.68 -10.26
CA LYS A 156 -7.65 -3.07 -10.05
C LYS A 156 -6.41 -3.16 -9.17
N LYS A 157 -6.54 -3.88 -8.06
CA LYS A 157 -5.42 -4.21 -7.19
C LYS A 157 -4.65 -5.38 -7.80
N ILE A 158 -3.37 -5.16 -8.09
CA ILE A 158 -2.48 -6.14 -8.71
C ILE A 158 -1.37 -6.48 -7.72
N ASP A 159 -1.07 -7.78 -7.59
CA ASP A 159 0.12 -8.23 -6.88
C ASP A 159 1.36 -8.06 -7.78
N TYR A 160 2.17 -7.08 -7.42
CA TYR A 160 3.39 -6.76 -8.16
C TYR A 160 4.60 -7.61 -7.76
N SER A 161 4.46 -8.50 -6.77
CA SER A 161 5.59 -9.29 -6.29
C SER A 161 6.19 -10.20 -7.37
N GLY A 162 7.51 -10.34 -7.32
CA GLY A 162 8.31 -11.15 -8.24
C GLY A 162 9.71 -10.61 -8.44
N THR A 163 10.50 -11.37 -9.20
CA THR A 163 11.82 -10.93 -9.69
C THR A 163 11.66 -10.43 -11.12
N TYR A 164 12.24 -9.26 -11.41
CA TYR A 164 12.30 -8.64 -12.72
C TYR A 164 13.76 -8.54 -13.13
N VAL A 165 14.09 -8.86 -14.37
CA VAL A 165 15.48 -8.92 -14.85
C VAL A 165 15.67 -7.91 -15.97
N ASP A 166 16.78 -7.19 -15.94
CA ASP A 166 17.21 -6.32 -17.03
C ASP A 166 17.37 -7.15 -18.31
N THR A 167 16.57 -6.82 -19.31
CA THR A 167 16.56 -7.57 -20.57
C THR A 167 17.64 -7.12 -21.55
N PHE A 168 18.32 -6.01 -21.26
CA PHE A 168 19.38 -5.51 -22.12
C PHE A 168 20.73 -6.14 -21.77
N THR A 169 21.16 -6.03 -20.50
CA THR A 169 22.47 -6.56 -20.09
C THR A 169 22.39 -7.86 -19.27
N GLY A 170 21.23 -8.17 -18.68
CA GLY A 170 21.09 -9.27 -17.72
C GLY A 170 21.84 -9.07 -16.40
N LYS A 171 22.47 -7.90 -16.18
CA LYS A 171 23.32 -7.64 -15.02
C LYS A 171 22.58 -7.08 -13.81
N ALA A 172 21.31 -6.73 -13.99
CA ALA A 172 20.50 -6.13 -12.97
C ALA A 172 19.21 -6.91 -12.73
N THR A 173 18.85 -7.05 -11.47
CA THR A 173 17.64 -7.72 -11.00
C THR A 173 16.91 -6.81 -10.03
N VAL A 174 15.60 -6.71 -10.18
CA VAL A 174 14.71 -6.03 -9.25
C VAL A 174 13.83 -7.07 -8.59
N THR A 175 13.91 -7.19 -7.28
CA THR A 175 13.04 -8.04 -6.48
C THR A 175 11.99 -7.17 -5.81
N VAL A 176 10.72 -7.49 -6.06
CA VAL A 176 9.56 -6.82 -5.48
C VAL A 176 8.87 -7.82 -4.55
N GLU A 177 8.77 -7.49 -3.28
CA GLU A 177 8.22 -8.38 -2.26
C GLU A 177 7.25 -7.61 -1.36
N LYS A 178 6.14 -8.24 -0.97
CA LYS A 178 5.29 -7.68 0.08
C LYS A 178 6.07 -7.62 1.39
N TYR A 179 6.04 -6.47 2.04
CA TYR A 179 6.73 -6.23 3.31
C TYR A 179 5.76 -6.32 4.48
N LEU A 180 4.64 -5.62 4.37
CA LEU A 180 3.56 -5.62 5.36
C LEU A 180 2.25 -5.86 4.63
N GLU A 181 1.82 -7.12 4.54
CA GLU A 181 0.63 -7.50 3.75
C GLU A 181 -0.61 -6.69 4.16
N ASN A 182 -0.77 -6.40 5.46
CA ASN A 182 -1.88 -5.62 6.00
C ASN A 182 -1.86 -4.13 5.62
N TYR A 183 -0.77 -3.63 5.04
CA TYR A 183 -0.59 -2.21 4.70
C TYR A 183 -0.35 -1.98 3.20
N ASP A 184 -0.41 -3.03 2.38
CA ASP A 184 -0.11 -3.02 0.94
C ASP A 184 1.25 -2.40 0.62
N GLU A 185 2.20 -2.56 1.52
CA GLU A 185 3.55 -2.02 1.39
C GLU A 185 4.50 -3.08 0.83
N TYR A 186 5.34 -2.64 -0.10
CA TYR A 186 6.32 -3.45 -0.78
C TYR A 186 7.72 -3.00 -0.39
N LYS A 187 8.62 -3.97 -0.24
CA LYS A 187 10.06 -3.75 -0.25
C LYS A 187 10.58 -4.03 -1.65
N ILE A 188 11.45 -3.17 -2.14
CA ILE A 188 12.13 -3.33 -3.41
C ILE A 188 13.61 -3.46 -3.14
N HIS A 189 14.22 -4.46 -3.74
CA HIS A 189 15.66 -4.64 -3.77
C HIS A 189 16.12 -4.67 -5.23
N ILE A 190 16.92 -3.69 -5.60
CA ILE A 190 17.53 -3.63 -6.92
C ILE A 190 18.99 -4.00 -6.75
N LYS A 191 19.45 -5.01 -7.47
CA LYS A 191 20.85 -5.43 -7.49
C LYS A 191 21.40 -5.23 -8.89
N TRP A 192 22.53 -4.55 -9.03
CA TRP A 192 23.15 -4.27 -10.33
C TRP A 192 24.67 -4.43 -10.29
N ALA A 193 25.16 -5.43 -11.02
CA ALA A 193 26.59 -5.59 -11.28
C ALA A 193 27.08 -4.59 -12.36
N THR A 194 27.92 -3.64 -11.96
CA THR A 194 28.52 -2.67 -12.90
C THR A 194 29.84 -3.17 -13.48
N SER A 195 30.49 -4.11 -12.80
CA SER A 195 31.64 -4.87 -13.30
C SER A 195 31.68 -6.27 -12.69
N ALA A 196 32.68 -7.07 -13.05
CA ALA A 196 32.94 -8.36 -12.39
C ALA A 196 33.35 -8.24 -10.92
N TYR A 197 33.70 -7.02 -10.47
CA TYR A 197 34.21 -6.76 -9.12
C TYR A 197 33.37 -5.76 -8.34
N VAL A 198 32.31 -5.19 -8.92
CA VAL A 198 31.50 -4.14 -8.27
C VAL A 198 30.02 -4.40 -8.50
N CYS A 199 29.28 -4.53 -7.40
CA CYS A 199 27.83 -4.63 -7.36
C CYS A 199 27.25 -3.47 -6.56
N ASN A 200 26.11 -2.96 -7.00
CA ASN A 200 25.35 -1.96 -6.26
C ASN A 200 23.98 -2.53 -5.91
N ASP A 201 23.54 -2.26 -4.70
CA ASP A 201 22.27 -2.73 -4.16
C ASP A 201 21.47 -1.52 -3.66
N TRP A 202 20.26 -1.34 -4.17
CA TRP A 202 19.34 -0.31 -3.72
C TRP A 202 18.17 -0.95 -2.97
N TYR A 203 17.83 -0.37 -1.81
CA TYR A 203 16.71 -0.80 -0.99
C TYR A 203 15.76 0.36 -0.79
N MET A 204 14.47 0.13 -1.02
CA MET A 204 13.42 1.11 -0.80
C MET A 204 12.11 0.40 -0.42
N THR A 205 11.20 1.13 0.22
CA THR A 205 9.83 0.65 0.46
C THR A 205 8.81 1.65 -0.07
N GLY A 206 7.59 1.17 -0.29
CA GLY A 206 6.48 2.04 -0.63
C GLY A 206 5.24 1.27 -1.06
N LYS A 207 4.22 2.01 -1.46
CA LYS A 207 2.94 1.47 -1.93
C LYS A 207 2.76 1.78 -3.40
N PHE A 208 2.22 0.82 -4.15
CA PHE A 208 1.82 1.05 -5.54
C PHE A 208 0.48 1.78 -5.60
N ASP A 209 0.42 2.80 -6.44
CA ASP A 209 -0.83 3.45 -6.82
C ASP A 209 -1.66 2.58 -7.79
N LYS A 210 -2.86 3.05 -8.14
CA LYS A 210 -3.72 2.37 -9.13
C LYS A 210 -3.11 2.21 -10.53
N ASN A 211 -2.06 2.97 -10.85
CA ASN A 211 -1.38 2.95 -12.15
C ASN A 211 -0.15 2.03 -12.14
N GLY A 212 0.10 1.34 -11.02
CA GLY A 212 1.28 0.49 -10.85
C GLY A 212 2.55 1.29 -10.57
N THR A 213 2.46 2.51 -10.05
CA THR A 213 3.62 3.34 -9.67
C THR A 213 3.79 3.40 -8.15
N LEU A 214 4.99 3.07 -7.69
CA LEU A 214 5.46 3.25 -6.33
C LEU A 214 6.44 4.43 -6.31
N THR A 215 6.15 5.44 -5.50
CA THR A 215 7.07 6.55 -5.21
C THR A 215 7.71 6.33 -3.85
N TYR A 216 9.03 6.34 -3.78
CA TYR A 216 9.77 6.24 -2.52
C TYR A 216 10.46 7.56 -2.18
N LYS A 217 10.48 7.90 -0.89
CA LYS A 217 11.10 9.13 -0.35
C LYS A 217 12.33 8.84 0.51
N GLU A 218 12.53 7.58 0.85
CA GLU A 218 13.64 7.09 1.64
C GLU A 218 14.12 5.79 0.99
N GLY A 219 15.43 5.61 0.95
CA GLY A 219 16.05 4.44 0.36
C GLY A 219 17.56 4.50 0.53
N THR A 220 18.19 3.34 0.54
CA THR A 220 19.64 3.20 0.69
C THR A 220 20.24 2.64 -0.58
N LYS A 221 21.47 3.07 -0.89
CA LYS A 221 22.34 2.39 -1.86
C LYS A 221 23.55 1.88 -1.13
N ASN A 222 23.86 0.62 -1.33
CA ASN A 222 25.10 0.00 -0.92
C ASN A 222 25.93 -0.33 -2.15
N GLN A 223 27.25 -0.17 -2.06
CA GLN A 223 28.19 -0.66 -3.07
C GLN A 223 29.04 -1.75 -2.43
N THR A 224 29.11 -2.89 -3.10
CA THR A 224 29.95 -4.03 -2.71
C THR A 224 31.06 -4.22 -3.73
N ASP A 225 32.30 -4.13 -3.26
CA ASP A 225 33.51 -4.40 -4.01
C ASP A 225 34.00 -5.82 -3.70
N TYR A 226 34.31 -6.61 -4.72
CA TYR A 226 34.79 -7.99 -4.62
C TYR A 226 36.27 -8.07 -4.97
N ASP A 227 37.03 -8.86 -4.21
CA ASP A 227 38.43 -9.16 -4.51
C ASP A 227 38.59 -10.47 -5.29
N LYS A 228 39.81 -10.71 -5.80
CA LYS A 228 40.13 -11.93 -6.57
C LYS A 228 40.17 -13.20 -5.70
N ALA A 229 40.28 -13.07 -4.38
CA ALA A 229 40.30 -14.19 -3.45
C ALA A 229 38.88 -14.62 -3.03
N GLY A 230 37.85 -13.89 -3.46
CA GLY A 230 36.45 -14.13 -3.14
C GLY A 230 36.00 -13.48 -1.83
N GLY A 231 36.78 -12.54 -1.29
CA GLY A 231 36.34 -11.61 -0.25
C GLY A 231 35.54 -10.45 -0.84
N SER A 232 34.79 -9.74 0.02
CA SER A 232 34.09 -8.54 -0.39
C SER A 232 33.93 -7.52 0.75
N THR A 233 33.83 -6.24 0.38
CA THR A 233 33.56 -5.14 1.29
C THR A 233 32.39 -4.34 0.76
N SER A 234 31.40 -4.07 1.61
CA SER A 234 30.19 -3.32 1.27
C SER A 234 30.12 -2.03 2.09
N LYS A 235 29.79 -0.92 1.45
CA LYS A 235 29.63 0.39 2.10
C LYS A 235 28.29 1.02 1.72
N ILE A 236 27.71 1.78 2.65
CA ILE A 236 26.53 2.59 2.35
C ILE A 236 26.99 3.84 1.58
N VAL A 237 26.47 4.04 0.37
CA VAL A 237 26.78 5.19 -0.50
C VAL A 237 25.76 6.30 -0.31
N PHE A 238 24.47 5.96 -0.21
CA PHE A 238 23.38 6.92 0.00
C PHE A 238 22.37 6.40 1.02
N LYS A 239 21.73 7.32 1.76
CA LYS A 239 20.67 7.04 2.75
C LYS A 239 19.35 7.79 2.47
N ASP A 240 19.34 8.68 1.48
CA ASP A 240 18.31 9.67 1.19
C ASP A 240 17.80 9.57 -0.26
N LEU A 241 17.71 8.35 -0.79
CA LEU A 241 17.28 8.16 -2.16
C LEU A 241 15.79 8.46 -2.33
N THR A 242 15.48 9.13 -3.45
CA THR A 242 14.11 9.36 -3.89
C THR A 242 13.96 8.92 -5.33
N GLY A 243 12.78 8.48 -5.69
CA GLY A 243 12.54 8.00 -7.05
C GLY A 243 11.20 7.31 -7.19
N SER A 244 11.06 6.59 -8.29
CA SER A 244 9.84 5.86 -8.59
C SER A 244 10.12 4.57 -9.33
N ILE A 245 9.24 3.60 -9.09
CA ILE A 245 9.17 2.34 -9.84
C ILE A 245 7.77 2.25 -10.42
N THR A 246 7.67 1.93 -11.71
CA THR A 246 6.39 1.70 -12.37
C THR A 246 6.40 0.31 -12.98
N ILE A 247 5.33 -0.46 -12.74
CA ILE A 247 5.15 -1.80 -13.30
C ILE A 247 3.86 -1.82 -14.09
N LYS A 248 3.96 -2.08 -15.40
CA LYS A 248 2.82 -2.20 -16.31
C LYS A 248 3.02 -3.41 -17.21
N ASP A 249 1.99 -4.25 -17.32
CA ASP A 249 2.00 -5.43 -18.19
C ASP A 249 3.23 -6.33 -18.01
N GLY A 250 3.70 -6.48 -16.76
CA GLY A 250 4.88 -7.29 -16.43
C GLY A 250 6.24 -6.64 -16.73
N VAL A 251 6.25 -5.39 -17.20
CA VAL A 251 7.45 -4.59 -17.44
C VAL A 251 7.61 -3.57 -16.32
N LEU A 252 8.76 -3.59 -15.66
CA LEU A 252 9.15 -2.66 -14.62
C LEU A 252 10.12 -1.62 -15.19
N THR A 253 9.86 -0.35 -14.90
CA THR A 253 10.79 0.77 -15.12
C THR A 253 11.14 1.40 -13.79
N TRP A 254 12.38 1.86 -13.64
CA TRP A 254 12.88 2.48 -12.42
C TRP A 254 13.57 3.81 -12.72
N VAL A 255 13.34 4.80 -11.87
CA VAL A 255 14.02 6.09 -11.90
C VAL A 255 14.52 6.42 -10.51
N ASP A 256 15.83 6.61 -10.38
CA ASP A 256 16.46 7.20 -9.20
C ASP A 256 16.73 8.69 -9.44
N ASN A 257 16.19 9.58 -8.61
CA ASN A 257 16.30 11.02 -8.80
C ASN A 257 17.69 11.58 -8.44
N LYS A 258 18.48 10.87 -7.61
CA LYS A 258 19.76 11.36 -7.12
C LYS A 258 20.86 11.11 -8.13
N GLU A 259 20.90 9.91 -8.68
CA GLU A 259 21.94 9.51 -9.63
C GLU A 259 21.47 9.54 -11.09
N ASN A 260 20.16 9.74 -11.34
CA ASN A 260 19.54 9.63 -12.66
C ASN A 260 19.86 8.26 -13.32
N ILE A 261 20.09 7.24 -12.50
CA ILE A 261 20.42 5.88 -12.91
C ILE A 261 19.14 5.19 -13.38
N ALA A 262 19.30 4.30 -14.37
CA ALA A 262 18.25 3.45 -14.93
C ALA A 262 17.12 4.16 -15.66
N LYS A 263 17.22 5.48 -15.91
CA LYS A 263 16.15 6.22 -16.60
C LYS A 263 15.92 5.65 -18.00
N GLY A 264 14.78 4.99 -18.18
CA GLY A 264 14.40 4.33 -19.43
C GLY A 264 14.82 2.85 -19.53
N ASN A 265 15.44 2.28 -18.51
CA ASN A 265 15.70 0.84 -18.45
C ASN A 265 14.39 0.08 -18.17
N GLU A 266 14.23 -1.04 -18.85
CA GLU A 266 13.10 -1.95 -18.70
C GLU A 266 13.55 -3.30 -18.15
N PHE A 267 12.84 -3.77 -17.13
CA PHE A 267 13.05 -5.05 -16.49
C PHE A 267 11.80 -5.90 -16.71
N LYS A 268 11.95 -7.12 -17.22
CA LYS A 268 10.80 -8.01 -17.43
C LYS A 268 10.64 -8.97 -16.27
N LYS A 269 9.39 -9.20 -15.86
CA LYS A 269 9.06 -10.17 -14.83
C LYS A 269 9.56 -11.55 -15.27
N GLN A 270 10.42 -12.15 -14.45
CA GLN A 270 10.85 -13.53 -14.62
C GLN A 270 9.65 -14.43 -14.34
N GLU A 271 9.39 -15.38 -15.24
CA GLU A 271 8.37 -16.39 -15.00
C GLU A 271 8.73 -17.19 -13.75
N LYS A 272 7.70 -17.52 -12.94
CA LYS A 272 7.90 -18.39 -11.78
C LYS A 272 8.44 -19.73 -12.26
N ALA A 273 9.41 -20.26 -11.51
CA ALA A 273 9.88 -21.63 -11.62
C ALA A 273 8.70 -22.59 -11.77
N LYS A 274 8.68 -23.40 -12.84
CA LYS A 274 7.70 -24.48 -12.94
C LYS A 274 8.13 -25.60 -12.02
N ILE A 275 7.38 -25.78 -10.92
CA ILE A 275 7.53 -26.89 -9.99
C ILE A 275 6.47 -27.94 -10.34
N THR A 276 6.89 -29.20 -10.45
CA THR A 276 6.01 -30.31 -10.83
C THR A 276 5.38 -31.00 -9.61
N GLY A 277 5.96 -30.81 -8.42
CA GLY A 277 5.50 -31.35 -7.13
C GLY A 277 5.05 -30.30 -6.11
N LYS A 278 5.17 -30.62 -4.81
CA LYS A 278 4.92 -29.67 -3.72
C LYS A 278 5.98 -28.57 -3.75
N ASP A 279 5.53 -27.31 -3.74
CA ASP A 279 6.43 -26.15 -3.63
C ASP A 279 6.81 -25.93 -2.16
N TYR A 280 8.12 -25.93 -1.90
CA TYR A 280 8.71 -25.69 -0.57
C TYR A 280 9.32 -24.28 -0.44
N SER A 281 9.06 -23.40 -1.41
CA SER A 281 9.54 -22.02 -1.37
C SER A 281 8.90 -21.24 -0.23
N GLY A 282 9.68 -20.36 0.40
CA GLY A 282 9.21 -19.53 1.50
C GLY A 282 10.33 -19.08 2.42
N THR A 283 9.97 -18.22 3.37
CA THR A 283 10.85 -17.79 4.46
C THR A 283 10.49 -18.58 5.71
N TYR A 284 11.44 -19.29 6.30
CA TYR A 284 11.25 -20.04 7.54
C TYR A 284 12.06 -19.38 8.65
N VAL A 285 11.40 -19.05 9.75
CA VAL A 285 12.02 -18.39 10.90
C VAL A 285 12.11 -19.37 12.06
N GLU A 286 13.22 -19.34 12.78
CA GLU A 286 13.43 -20.14 13.98
C GLU A 286 12.23 -20.02 14.93
N SER A 287 11.77 -21.15 15.46
CA SER A 287 10.51 -21.21 16.22
C SER A 287 10.61 -20.57 17.61
N ILE A 288 11.77 -20.69 18.27
CA ILE A 288 11.99 -20.24 19.65
C ILE A 288 12.71 -18.89 19.70
N ALA A 289 13.99 -18.82 19.30
CA ALA A 289 14.79 -17.60 19.49
C ALA A 289 14.55 -16.52 18.41
N LYS A 290 13.85 -16.87 17.32
CA LYS A 290 13.46 -15.95 16.23
C LYS A 290 14.65 -15.16 15.63
N ARG A 291 15.87 -15.69 15.71
CA ARG A 291 17.08 -14.98 15.23
C ARG A 291 17.49 -15.43 13.83
N ALA A 292 17.38 -16.72 13.54
CA ALA A 292 17.84 -17.29 12.28
C ALA A 292 16.70 -17.48 11.29
N THR A 293 17.02 -17.33 10.00
CA THR A 293 16.04 -17.41 8.91
C THR A 293 16.58 -18.24 7.75
N PHE A 294 15.72 -19.05 7.15
CA PHE A 294 15.93 -19.70 5.87
C PHE A 294 15.06 -19.02 4.83
N THR A 295 15.61 -18.75 3.66
CA THR A 295 14.86 -18.34 2.48
C THR A 295 15.07 -19.41 1.41
N ILE A 296 14.00 -20.12 1.06
CA ILE A 296 14.00 -21.17 0.05
C ILE A 296 13.30 -20.62 -1.19
N LYS A 297 13.99 -20.69 -2.33
CA LYS A 297 13.49 -20.18 -3.61
C LYS A 297 13.58 -21.24 -4.70
N ALA A 298 12.42 -21.64 -5.23
CA ALA A 298 12.34 -22.42 -6.46
C ALA A 298 12.98 -21.67 -7.64
N THR A 299 13.73 -22.39 -8.48
CA THR A 299 14.46 -21.83 -9.63
C THR A 299 13.94 -22.39 -10.97
N ALA A 300 14.38 -23.58 -11.38
CA ALA A 300 13.84 -24.28 -12.54
C ALA A 300 14.02 -25.79 -12.36
N ASN A 301 13.15 -26.59 -12.99
CA ASN A 301 13.25 -28.06 -12.98
C ASN A 301 13.32 -28.67 -11.56
N ASP A 302 12.41 -28.24 -10.67
CA ASP A 302 12.33 -28.70 -9.27
C ASP A 302 13.58 -28.43 -8.40
N PHE A 303 14.46 -27.52 -8.87
CA PHE A 303 15.66 -27.11 -8.17
C PHE A 303 15.44 -25.86 -7.32
N TYR A 304 16.09 -25.80 -6.17
CA TYR A 304 15.93 -24.76 -5.17
C TYR A 304 17.27 -24.15 -4.79
N GLU A 305 17.27 -22.83 -4.59
CA GLU A 305 18.33 -22.11 -3.89
C GLU A 305 17.89 -21.88 -2.44
N VAL A 306 18.77 -22.15 -1.50
CA VAL A 306 18.54 -21.97 -0.06
C VAL A 306 19.57 -21.00 0.50
N ASN A 307 19.07 -19.93 1.10
CA ASN A 307 19.88 -18.94 1.80
C ASN A 307 19.54 -18.98 3.30
N VAL A 308 20.53 -19.16 4.16
CA VAL A 308 20.40 -19.16 5.61
C VAL A 308 21.10 -17.93 6.16
N ARG A 309 20.41 -17.17 6.98
CA ARG A 309 20.99 -16.05 7.74
C ARG A 309 20.95 -16.39 9.22
N TRP A 310 22.12 -16.44 9.85
CA TRP A 310 22.30 -16.84 11.24
C TRP A 310 23.11 -15.79 12.02
N PRO A 311 22.48 -14.91 12.80
CA PRO A 311 23.19 -13.92 13.61
C PRO A 311 24.05 -14.59 14.69
N GLY A 312 25.34 -14.23 14.74
CA GLY A 312 26.28 -14.66 15.77
C GLY A 312 26.43 -13.64 16.90
N SER A 313 26.42 -12.34 16.56
CA SER A 313 26.46 -11.23 17.52
C SER A 313 25.75 -10.00 16.93
N ALA A 314 25.81 -8.86 17.63
CA ALA A 314 25.33 -7.59 17.10
C ALA A 314 26.09 -7.12 15.85
N TRP A 315 27.31 -7.63 15.65
CA TRP A 315 28.23 -7.20 14.58
C TRP A 315 28.55 -8.33 13.60
N GLU A 316 28.05 -9.55 13.82
CA GLU A 316 28.45 -10.72 13.05
C GLU A 316 27.25 -11.57 12.65
N VAL A 317 27.21 -11.97 11.39
CA VAL A 317 26.19 -12.83 10.82
C VAL A 317 26.86 -13.89 9.97
N TYR A 318 26.53 -15.15 10.23
CA TYR A 318 26.89 -16.25 9.35
C TYR A 318 25.81 -16.42 8.29
N GLU A 319 26.21 -16.40 7.03
CA GLU A 319 25.37 -16.60 5.86
C GLU A 319 25.75 -17.93 5.22
N TYR A 320 24.76 -18.78 4.93
CA TYR A 320 24.98 -20.05 4.24
C TYR A 320 24.16 -20.07 2.96
N THR A 321 24.76 -20.52 1.88
CA THR A 321 24.07 -20.68 0.59
C THR A 321 24.33 -22.06 0.05
N PHE A 322 23.29 -22.76 -0.37
CA PHE A 322 23.39 -24.08 -0.98
C PHE A 322 22.19 -24.34 -1.87
N THR A 323 22.29 -25.37 -2.70
CA THR A 323 21.24 -25.69 -3.67
C THR A 323 20.91 -27.17 -3.70
N GLY A 324 19.72 -27.51 -4.22
CA GLY A 324 19.31 -28.89 -4.38
C GLY A 324 17.86 -29.10 -4.81
N THR A 325 17.44 -30.35 -4.84
CA THR A 325 16.06 -30.76 -5.13
C THR A 325 15.47 -31.42 -3.89
N PHE A 326 14.19 -31.18 -3.62
CA PHE A 326 13.46 -31.94 -2.61
C PHE A 326 13.04 -33.30 -3.17
N ASP A 327 13.20 -34.34 -2.36
CA ASP A 327 12.56 -35.63 -2.62
C ASP A 327 11.09 -35.63 -2.18
N LYS A 328 10.40 -36.73 -2.46
CA LYS A 328 8.99 -36.94 -2.11
C LYS A 328 8.69 -36.89 -0.61
N ASP A 329 9.71 -37.09 0.24
CA ASP A 329 9.59 -37.12 1.70
C ASP A 329 9.95 -35.74 2.31
N GLY A 330 10.15 -34.73 1.45
CA GLY A 330 10.45 -33.34 1.83
C GLY A 330 11.90 -33.13 2.27
N VAL A 331 12.84 -33.97 1.83
CA VAL A 331 14.27 -33.83 2.16
C VAL A 331 15.03 -33.25 0.96
N LEU A 332 15.81 -32.20 1.20
CA LEU A 332 16.80 -31.68 0.25
C LEU A 332 18.19 -31.92 0.83
N LYS A 333 19.03 -32.63 0.09
CA LYS A 333 20.45 -32.86 0.41
C LYS A 333 21.31 -31.93 -0.44
N TYR A 334 22.34 -31.36 0.16
CA TYR A 334 23.26 -30.43 -0.50
C TYR A 334 24.71 -30.83 -0.28
N LYS A 335 25.58 -30.37 -1.17
CA LYS A 335 27.04 -30.64 -1.14
C LYS A 335 27.91 -29.45 -1.57
N ASP A 336 27.25 -28.33 -1.79
CA ASP A 336 27.77 -27.10 -2.39
C ASP A 336 27.67 -25.93 -1.41
N CYS A 337 27.49 -26.20 -0.12
CA CYS A 337 27.27 -25.14 0.85
C CYS A 337 28.48 -24.21 0.94
N LEU A 338 28.22 -22.93 0.72
CA LEU A 338 29.15 -21.85 0.99
C LEU A 338 28.74 -21.16 2.28
N LYS A 339 29.63 -21.14 3.27
CA LYS A 339 29.47 -20.34 4.50
C LYS A 339 30.30 -19.07 4.38
N THR A 340 29.68 -17.94 4.63
CA THR A 340 30.31 -16.62 4.65
C THR A 340 30.08 -15.99 6.03
N LEU A 341 31.12 -15.37 6.59
CA LEU A 341 30.98 -14.51 7.77
C LEU A 341 30.86 -13.07 7.28
N ALA A 342 29.74 -12.42 7.59
CA ALA A 342 29.56 -10.99 7.44
C ALA A 342 29.83 -10.29 8.78
N THR A 343 30.78 -9.36 8.81
CA THR A 343 31.05 -8.49 9.96
C THR A 343 30.61 -7.06 9.66
N TYR A 344 30.05 -6.36 10.64
CA TYR A 344 29.51 -5.01 10.50
C TYR A 344 30.26 -4.02 11.39
N ASP A 345 30.54 -2.82 10.88
CA ASP A 345 31.08 -1.71 11.67
C ASP A 345 29.98 -0.81 12.26
N GLU A 346 30.38 0.18 13.07
CA GLU A 346 29.46 1.13 13.72
C GLU A 346 28.64 1.96 12.72
N ASP A 347 29.15 2.15 11.51
CA ASP A 347 28.48 2.89 10.43
C ASP A 347 27.52 2.00 9.62
N GLY A 348 27.50 0.69 9.90
CA GLY A 348 26.68 -0.32 9.25
C GLY A 348 27.28 -0.91 7.97
N ASN A 349 28.55 -0.63 7.66
CA ASN A 349 29.25 -1.22 6.53
C ASN A 349 29.59 -2.67 6.83
N ALA A 350 29.50 -3.54 5.83
CA ALA A 350 29.67 -4.98 5.99
C ALA A 350 30.92 -5.48 5.26
N SER A 351 31.79 -6.23 5.94
CA SER A 351 32.87 -7.00 5.31
C SER A 351 32.50 -8.48 5.31
N ARG A 352 32.79 -9.19 4.22
CA ARG A 352 32.46 -10.62 4.06
C ARG A 352 33.67 -11.45 3.71
N SER A 353 33.81 -12.58 4.39
CA SER A 353 34.85 -13.58 4.11
C SER A 353 34.24 -14.98 4.05
N ASN A 354 34.73 -15.80 3.11
CA ASN A 354 34.31 -17.19 3.00
C ASN A 354 34.97 -18.01 4.11
N VAL A 355 34.15 -18.68 4.92
CA VAL A 355 34.57 -19.50 6.06
C VAL A 355 34.61 -20.99 5.68
N LEU A 356 33.65 -21.44 4.88
CA LEU A 356 33.57 -22.83 4.40
C LEU A 356 33.14 -22.84 2.94
N LYS A 357 33.72 -23.73 2.14
CA LYS A 357 33.31 -24.00 0.75
C LYS A 357 32.99 -25.49 0.61
N ASN A 358 31.94 -25.81 -0.15
CA ASN A 358 31.48 -27.18 -0.44
C ASN A 358 31.07 -27.97 0.81
N GLY A 359 30.40 -27.31 1.75
CA GLY A 359 29.80 -28.00 2.89
C GLY A 359 28.67 -28.94 2.46
N THR A 360 28.44 -29.99 3.24
CA THR A 360 27.41 -31.01 3.01
C THR A 360 26.38 -31.04 4.13
N GLY A 361 25.18 -31.53 3.82
CA GLY A 361 24.15 -31.74 4.82
C GLY A 361 22.77 -31.87 4.19
N SER A 362 21.73 -31.62 4.99
CA SER A 362 20.35 -31.69 4.50
C SER A 362 19.39 -30.79 5.26
N ILE A 363 18.31 -30.39 4.60
CA ILE A 363 17.11 -29.85 5.23
C ILE A 363 15.94 -30.80 5.02
N LYS A 364 15.05 -30.88 6.01
CA LYS A 364 13.80 -31.64 5.92
C LYS A 364 12.63 -30.77 6.32
N ILE A 365 11.61 -30.71 5.48
CA ILE A 365 10.34 -30.00 5.76
C ILE A 365 9.23 -31.04 5.86
N ASN A 366 8.66 -31.16 7.06
CA ASN A 366 7.60 -32.14 7.30
C ASN A 366 6.23 -31.66 6.79
N GLU A 367 5.21 -32.50 6.94
CA GLU A 367 3.84 -32.21 6.50
C GLU A 367 3.22 -30.99 7.18
N LYS A 368 3.65 -30.66 8.41
CA LYS A 368 3.21 -29.48 9.17
C LYS A 368 3.92 -28.19 8.73
N GLY A 369 4.90 -28.28 7.83
CA GLY A 369 5.70 -27.14 7.38
C GLY A 369 6.85 -26.78 8.32
N GLU A 370 7.23 -27.68 9.23
CA GLU A 370 8.37 -27.48 10.12
C GLU A 370 9.66 -27.93 9.40
N LEU A 371 10.64 -27.03 9.37
CA LEU A 371 11.95 -27.25 8.77
C LEU A 371 12.97 -27.60 9.86
N LYS A 372 13.71 -28.69 9.64
CA LYS A 372 14.93 -29.06 10.38
C LYS A 372 16.14 -29.02 9.47
N TRP A 373 17.28 -28.58 10.00
CA TRP A 373 18.54 -28.48 9.26
C TRP A 373 19.63 -29.32 9.92
N THR A 374 20.41 -29.98 9.07
CA THR A 374 21.63 -30.70 9.41
C THR A 374 22.75 -30.16 8.53
N ASN A 375 23.90 -29.89 9.14
CA ASN A 375 25.13 -29.50 8.45
C ASN A 375 26.20 -30.47 8.92
N ASP A 376 26.76 -31.27 8.01
CA ASP A 376 27.70 -32.31 8.40
C ASP A 376 29.07 -31.74 8.79
N ASN A 377 29.33 -30.49 8.44
CA ASN A 377 30.59 -29.80 8.75
C ASN A 377 30.53 -29.03 10.06
N GLU A 378 29.34 -28.81 10.63
CA GLU A 378 29.15 -27.99 11.83
C GLU A 378 28.04 -28.55 12.72
N TYR A 379 28.27 -28.60 14.04
CA TYR A 379 27.20 -28.97 14.96
C TYR A 379 26.13 -27.87 14.99
N LEU A 380 24.87 -28.26 14.77
CA LEU A 380 23.69 -27.44 14.96
C LEU A 380 22.91 -28.04 16.13
N ASP A 381 22.28 -27.19 16.94
CA ASP A 381 21.43 -27.65 18.03
C ASP A 381 20.24 -28.46 17.47
N GLU A 382 20.17 -29.75 17.82
CA GLU A 382 19.23 -30.74 17.26
C GLU A 382 17.74 -30.39 17.50
N ASP A 383 17.50 -29.52 18.49
CA ASP A 383 16.16 -29.03 18.84
C ASP A 383 15.75 -27.78 18.04
N THR A 384 16.63 -27.24 17.19
CA THR A 384 16.31 -26.06 16.38
C THR A 384 15.33 -26.42 15.27
N VAL A 385 14.11 -25.85 15.36
CA VAL A 385 13.05 -25.99 14.37
C VAL A 385 12.74 -24.62 13.77
N PHE A 386 12.50 -24.58 12.47
CA PHE A 386 12.06 -23.39 11.75
C PHE A 386 10.64 -23.59 11.24
N ILE A 387 9.84 -22.53 11.27
CA ILE A 387 8.45 -22.54 10.80
C ILE A 387 8.27 -21.51 9.70
N LEU A 388 7.41 -21.81 8.74
CA LEU A 388 7.09 -20.88 7.65
C LEU A 388 6.52 -19.58 8.25
N ASP A 389 7.16 -18.47 7.91
CA ASP A 389 6.69 -17.12 8.20
C ASP A 389 5.50 -16.86 7.26
N LYS A 390 4.31 -16.72 7.84
CA LYS A 390 3.05 -16.60 7.10
C LYS A 390 2.65 -15.15 6.94
#